data_AF-A0A7S3KCP0-F1
#
_entry.id   AF-A0A7S3KCP0-F1
#
_cell.length_a   1.000
_cell.length_b   1.000
_cell.length_c   1.000
_cell.angle_alpha   90.00
_cell.angle_beta   90.00
_cell.angle_gamma   90.00
#
_symmetry.space_group_name_H-M   'P 1'
#
loop_
_entity.id
_entity.type
_entity.pdbx_description
1 polymer ?
#
loop_
_entity_poly.entity_id
_entity_poly.type
_entity_poly.pdbx_seq_one_letter_code
_entity_poly.pdbx_strand_id
1 'polypeptide(L)'
;KLPFTNYVSTRWYRAPECILEVKKYDEKSDVFAIGCIFAELFKLKPMFCGSSSSDQLYKYIDAMGDEQLKKWAEGSKLAKKFWVSKSKSHTPKLQEVMLGMSYHAFDLLSQMLC
;
A
#
# COMPACT_ATOMS: atom_id res chain seq x y z
N LYS A 1 2.07 22.23 19.33
CA LYS A 1 1.37 21.02 18.88
C LYS A 1 2.32 19.84 19.12
N LEU A 2 1.94 18.88 19.96
CA LEU A 2 2.69 17.62 20.12
C LEU A 2 2.67 16.87 18.78
N PRO A 3 3.75 16.18 18.38
CA PRO A 3 3.76 15.41 17.13
C PRO A 3 2.69 14.33 17.22
N PHE A 4 1.78 14.28 16.24
CA PHE A 4 0.86 13.16 16.08
C PHE A 4 1.68 11.86 16.08
N THR A 5 1.29 10.89 16.89
CA THR A 5 2.07 9.65 17.03
C THR A 5 2.04 8.88 15.71
N ASN A 6 3.17 8.28 15.33
CA ASN A 6 3.28 7.45 14.11
C ASN A 6 2.45 6.15 14.17
N TYR A 7 1.81 5.88 15.32
CA TYR A 7 1.08 4.65 15.59
C TYR A 7 -0.40 4.95 15.85
N VAL A 8 -1.07 5.49 14.84
CA VAL A 8 -2.53 5.60 14.82
C VAL A 8 -3.03 4.78 13.64
N SER A 9 -4.17 4.11 13.81
CA SER A 9 -4.84 3.24 12.82
C SER A 9 -4.35 1.79 12.73
N THR A 10 -5.30 0.90 12.41
CA THR A 10 -5.09 -0.52 12.08
C THR A 10 -4.13 -0.62 10.91
N ARG A 11 -3.08 -1.45 11.04
CA ARG A 11 -1.97 -1.54 10.07
C ARG A 11 -2.42 -1.76 8.62
N TRP A 12 -3.56 -2.42 8.43
CA TRP A 12 -4.07 -2.87 7.13
C TRP A 12 -4.41 -1.73 6.17
N TYR A 13 -4.66 -0.53 6.69
CA TYR A 13 -5.05 0.65 5.91
C TYR A 13 -3.96 1.73 5.85
N ARG A 14 -2.74 1.43 6.31
CA ARG A 14 -1.64 2.40 6.30
C ARG A 14 -0.97 2.45 4.94
N ALA A 15 -0.80 3.65 4.42
CA ALA A 15 -0.05 3.94 3.21
C ALA A 15 1.44 3.54 3.35
N PRO A 16 2.15 3.22 2.25
CA PRO A 16 3.55 2.77 2.29
C PRO A 16 4.49 3.76 2.98
N GLU A 17 4.28 5.06 2.85
CA GLU A 17 5.03 6.13 3.52
C GLU A 17 4.82 6.16 5.03
N CYS A 18 3.62 5.85 5.49
CA CYS A 18 3.30 5.68 6.91
C CYS A 18 3.96 4.43 7.48
N ILE A 19 4.04 3.34 6.70
CA ILE A 19 4.71 2.09 7.11
C ILE A 19 6.22 2.28 7.20
N LEU A 20 6.81 3.05 6.27
CA LEU A 20 8.23 3.35 6.22
C LEU A 20 8.66 4.50 7.16
N GLU A 21 7.73 5.04 7.95
CA GLU A 21 7.94 6.12 8.92
C GLU A 21 8.57 7.37 8.29
N VAL A 22 8.13 7.71 7.09
CA VAL A 22 8.59 8.91 6.38
C VAL A 22 8.00 10.13 7.09
N LYS A 23 8.84 11.11 7.43
CA LYS A 23 8.44 12.28 8.24
C LYS A 23 7.41 13.19 7.56
N LYS A 24 7.14 13.00 6.27
CA LYS A 24 6.11 13.70 5.50
C LYS A 24 5.02 12.69 5.14
N TYR A 25 3.90 12.74 5.85
CA TYR A 25 2.62 12.21 5.42
C TYR A 25 1.74 13.40 4.98
N ASP A 26 0.87 13.17 4.00
CA ASP A 26 -0.04 14.18 3.45
C ASP A 26 -1.46 13.58 3.33
N GLU A 27 -2.39 14.34 2.75
CA GLU A 27 -3.77 13.91 2.53
C GLU A 27 -3.90 12.65 1.64
N LYS A 28 -2.87 12.29 0.86
CA LYS A 28 -2.90 11.09 0.02
C LYS A 28 -2.84 9.81 0.85
N SER A 29 -2.26 9.87 2.05
CA SER A 29 -2.29 8.76 2.98
C SER A 29 -3.73 8.39 3.39
N ASP A 30 -4.62 9.38 3.48
CA ASP A 30 -6.05 9.14 3.74
C ASP A 30 -6.74 8.56 2.51
N VAL A 31 -6.43 9.06 1.30
CA VAL A 31 -6.95 8.51 0.03
C VAL A 31 -6.56 7.04 -0.14
N PHE A 32 -5.32 6.68 0.21
CA PHE A 32 -4.86 5.30 0.24
C PHE A 32 -5.71 4.42 1.16
N ALA A 33 -5.96 4.90 2.39
CA ALA A 33 -6.78 4.18 3.35
C ALA A 33 -8.22 3.95 2.82
N ILE A 34 -8.81 4.96 2.16
CA ILE A 34 -10.12 4.84 1.51
C ILE A 34 -10.04 3.82 0.35
N GLY A 35 -8.94 3.79 -0.40
CA GLY A 35 -8.72 2.79 -1.45
C GLY A 35 -8.71 1.36 -0.89
N CYS A 36 -8.03 1.14 0.24
CA CYS A 36 -8.08 -0.14 0.95
C CYS A 36 -9.49 -0.52 1.40
N ILE A 37 -10.26 0.44 1.92
CA ILE A 37 -11.66 0.23 2.33
C ILE A 37 -12.54 -0.08 1.10
N PHE A 38 -12.35 0.62 -0.01
CA PHE A 38 -13.10 0.38 -1.24
C PHE A 38 -12.84 -1.04 -1.78
N ALA A 39 -11.57 -1.46 -1.82
CA ALA A 39 -11.20 -2.84 -2.15
C ALA A 39 -11.87 -3.86 -1.20
N GLU A 40 -11.88 -3.58 0.10
CA GLU A 40 -12.50 -4.45 1.11
C GLU A 40 -14.01 -4.54 0.96
N LEU A 41 -14.71 -3.43 0.70
CA LEU A 41 -16.15 -3.42 0.43
C LEU A 41 -16.50 -4.27 -0.80
N PHE A 42 -15.65 -4.25 -1.82
CA PHE A 42 -15.86 -5.04 -3.04
C PHE A 42 -15.62 -6.55 -2.81
N LYS A 43 -14.60 -6.92 -2.02
CA LYS A 43 -14.20 -8.33 -1.82
C LYS A 43 -14.71 -8.95 -0.52
N LEU A 44 -15.35 -8.16 0.34
CA LEU A 44 -15.78 -8.51 1.70
C LEU A 44 -14.64 -9.10 2.57
N LYS A 45 -13.39 -8.76 2.24
CA LYS A 45 -12.20 -9.17 2.96
C LYS A 45 -11.14 -8.07 2.87
N PRO A 46 -10.35 -7.82 3.92
CA PRO A 46 -9.34 -6.77 3.86
C PRO A 46 -8.26 -7.12 2.83
N MET A 47 -7.82 -6.09 2.09
CA MET A 47 -6.90 -6.26 0.97
C MET A 47 -5.48 -6.56 1.44
N PHE A 48 -5.01 -5.88 2.49
CA PHE A 48 -3.65 -5.97 2.99
C PHE A 48 -3.62 -6.35 4.47
N CYS A 49 -3.77 -7.64 4.78
CA CYS A 49 -3.74 -8.14 6.16
C CYS A 49 -2.30 -8.42 6.64
N GLY A 50 -1.47 -7.39 6.84
CA GLY A 50 -0.09 -7.55 7.30
C GLY A 50 0.04 -7.82 8.81
N SER A 51 0.80 -8.86 9.16
CA SER A 51 1.13 -9.25 10.54
C SER A 51 2.20 -8.36 11.19
N SER A 52 3.05 -7.71 10.38
CA SER A 52 4.10 -6.76 10.77
C SER A 52 4.22 -5.63 9.75
N SER A 53 4.97 -4.56 10.05
CA SER A 53 5.22 -3.47 9.08
C SER A 53 5.89 -3.99 7.79
N SER A 54 6.85 -4.90 7.91
CA SER A 54 7.51 -5.52 6.75
C SER A 54 6.54 -6.37 5.92
N ASP A 55 5.69 -7.16 6.58
CA ASP A 55 4.68 -7.99 5.90
C ASP A 55 3.59 -7.13 5.23
N GLN A 56 3.19 -6.02 5.87
CA GLN A 56 2.27 -5.05 5.28
C GLN A 56 2.84 -4.45 3.99
N LEU A 57 4.09 -3.99 4.03
CA LEU A 57 4.78 -3.44 2.87
C LEU A 57 4.94 -4.48 1.75
N TYR A 58 5.25 -5.74 2.11
CA TYR A 58 5.35 -6.83 1.16
C TYR A 58 4.02 -7.07 0.44
N LYS A 59 2.89 -7.15 1.17
CA LYS A 59 1.57 -7.36 0.58
C LYS A 59 1.16 -6.24 -0.37
N TYR A 60 1.50 -4.99 -0.02
CA TYR A 60 1.32 -3.85 -0.91
C TYR A 60 2.11 -4.01 -2.22
N ILE A 61 3.42 -4.29 -2.13
CA ILE A 61 4.29 -4.46 -3.31
C ILE A 61 3.86 -5.67 -4.15
N ASP A 62 3.42 -6.77 -3.53
CA ASP A 62 2.97 -7.95 -4.27
C ASP A 62 1.66 -7.69 -5.05
N ALA A 63 0.81 -6.78 -4.57
CA ALA A 63 -0.42 -6.41 -5.27
C ALA A 63 -0.19 -5.33 -6.34
N MET A 64 0.55 -4.28 -6.01
CA MET A 64 0.75 -3.09 -6.87
C MET A 64 1.95 -3.22 -7.82
N GLY A 65 2.84 -4.17 -7.58
CA GLY A 65 4.14 -4.27 -8.22
C GLY A 65 5.19 -3.37 -7.56
N ASP A 66 6.45 -3.55 -7.98
CA ASP A 66 7.59 -2.80 -7.42
C ASP A 66 7.91 -1.50 -8.17
N GLU A 67 7.22 -1.21 -9.28
CA GLU A 67 7.46 -0.02 -10.09
C GLU A 67 7.18 1.29 -9.35
N GLN A 68 6.11 1.37 -8.56
CA GLN A 68 5.78 2.56 -7.79
C GLN A 68 6.86 2.86 -6.75
N LEU A 69 7.36 1.82 -6.08
CA LEU A 69 8.45 1.95 -5.13
C LEU A 69 9.75 2.39 -5.82
N LYS A 70 10.06 1.86 -7.01
CA LYS A 70 11.23 2.25 -7.82
C LYS A 70 11.19 3.72 -8.25
N LYS A 71 10.01 4.27 -8.56
CA LYS A 71 9.83 5.70 -8.89
C LYS A 71 10.05 6.61 -7.68
N TRP A 72 9.83 6.08 -6.47
CA TRP A 72 10.01 6.81 -5.22
C TRP A 72 11.39 6.55 -4.58
N ALA A 73 12.37 7.40 -4.89
CA ALA A 73 13.77 7.20 -4.49
C ALA A 73 13.98 7.08 -2.96
N GLU A 74 13.32 7.93 -2.16
CA GLU A 74 13.41 7.88 -0.70
C GLU A 74 12.79 6.60 -0.13
N GLY A 75 11.58 6.25 -0.58
CA GLY A 75 10.90 5.02 -0.17
C GLY A 75 11.66 3.78 -0.57
N SER A 76 12.22 3.74 -1.78
CA SER A 76 13.13 2.66 -2.22
C SER A 76 14.32 2.47 -1.26
N LYS A 77 14.92 3.57 -0.77
CA LYS A 77 16.05 3.50 0.17
C LYS A 77 15.62 2.96 1.54
N LEU A 78 14.45 3.38 2.02
CA LEU A 78 13.92 2.94 3.32
C LEU A 78 13.40 1.50 3.27
N ALA A 79 12.70 1.14 2.19
CA ALA A 79 12.17 -0.19 1.95
C ALA A 79 13.29 -1.24 1.91
N LYS A 80 14.49 -0.92 1.40
CA LYS A 80 15.66 -1.84 1.46
C LYS A 80 16.02 -2.31 2.88
N LYS A 81 15.65 -1.56 3.93
CA LYS A 81 15.84 -1.99 5.33
C LYS A 81 14.85 -3.07 5.76
N PHE A 82 13.66 -3.07 5.17
CA PHE A 82 12.58 -4.02 5.45
C PHE A 82 12.55 -5.16 4.42
N TRP A 83 13.10 -4.92 3.23
CA TRP A 83 13.05 -5.75 2.04
C TRP A 83 14.48 -6.07 1.57
N VAL A 84 14.97 -7.23 2.00
CA VAL A 84 16.19 -7.82 1.44
C VAL A 84 15.78 -8.53 0.14
N SER A 85 16.18 -7.94 -0.99
CA SER A 85 16.07 -8.47 -2.35
C SER A 85 15.87 -10.00 -2.41
N LYS A 86 14.62 -10.43 -2.60
CA LYS A 86 14.31 -11.76 -3.16
C LYS A 86 13.93 -11.61 -4.63
N SER A 87 14.91 -11.22 -5.44
CA SER A 87 15.18 -11.59 -6.86
C SER A 87 14.05 -11.82 -7.90
N LYS A 88 12.77 -11.59 -7.62
CA LYS A 88 11.69 -11.70 -8.62
C LYS A 88 11.01 -10.35 -8.77
N SER A 89 10.97 -9.87 -10.01
CA SER A 89 10.13 -8.75 -10.41
C SER A 89 8.69 -9.03 -9.96
N HIS A 90 8.12 -8.13 -9.15
CA HIS A 90 6.73 -8.26 -8.74
C HIS A 90 5.84 -7.61 -9.81
N THR A 91 5.11 -8.44 -10.55
CA THR A 91 4.07 -7.99 -11.48
C THR A 91 2.83 -7.56 -10.70
N PRO A 92 2.14 -6.47 -11.06
CA PRO A 92 0.91 -6.05 -10.38
C PRO A 92 -0.16 -7.15 -10.48
N LYS A 93 -0.62 -7.65 -9.34
CA LYS A 93 -1.71 -8.65 -9.24
C LYS A 93 -3.05 -8.01 -8.92
N LEU A 94 -3.11 -6.69 -8.78
CA LEU A 94 -4.32 -5.97 -8.38
C LEU A 94 -5.54 -6.37 -9.23
N GLN A 95 -5.37 -6.49 -10.55
CA GLN A 95 -6.45 -6.86 -11.46
C GLN A 95 -6.96 -8.28 -11.24
N GLU A 96 -6.08 -9.24 -10.95
CA GLU A 96 -6.45 -10.60 -10.61
C GLU A 96 -7.21 -10.65 -9.27
N VAL A 97 -6.73 -9.89 -8.27
CA VAL A 97 -7.37 -9.80 -6.96
C VAL A 97 -8.76 -9.17 -7.08
N MET A 98 -8.91 -8.17 -7.95
CA MET A 98 -10.15 -7.41 -8.18
C MET A 98 -10.99 -7.96 -9.34
N LEU A 99 -10.84 -9.24 -9.69
CA LEU A 99 -11.67 -9.88 -10.71
C LEU A 99 -13.16 -9.64 -10.46
N GLY A 100 -13.88 -9.25 -11.52
CA GLY A 100 -15.30 -8.90 -11.49
C GLY A 100 -15.59 -7.42 -11.25
N MET A 101 -14.59 -6.60 -10.92
CA MET A 101 -14.75 -5.15 -10.80
C MET A 101 -14.93 -4.52 -12.19
N SER A 102 -15.82 -3.52 -12.30
CA SER A 102 -15.95 -2.75 -13.55
C SER A 102 -14.68 -1.96 -13.83
N TYR A 103 -14.43 -1.64 -15.11
CA TYR A 103 -13.26 -0.87 -15.52
C TYR A 103 -13.13 0.46 -14.75
N HIS A 104 -14.23 1.23 -14.64
CA HIS A 104 -14.21 2.52 -13.95
C HIS A 104 -13.92 2.39 -12.45
N ALA A 105 -14.47 1.37 -11.79
CA ALA A 105 -14.18 1.13 -10.38
C ALA A 105 -12.72 0.70 -10.17
N PHE A 106 -12.19 -0.14 -11.06
CA PHE A 106 -10.80 -0.59 -11.02
C PHE A 106 -9.82 0.55 -11.27
N ASP A 107 -10.10 1.41 -12.26
CA ASP A 107 -9.28 2.58 -12.56
C ASP A 107 -9.21 3.54 -11.37
N LEU A 108 -10.36 3.87 -10.78
CA LEU A 108 -10.43 4.71 -9.58
C LEU A 108 -9.66 4.08 -8.41
N LEU A 109 -9.89 2.79 -8.12
CA LEU A 109 -9.18 2.08 -7.06
C LEU A 109 -7.66 2.08 -7.28
N SER A 110 -7.22 1.85 -8.51
CA SER A 110 -5.79 1.82 -8.86
C SER A 110 -5.14 3.18 -8.60
N GLN A 111 -5.83 4.28 -8.92
CA GLN A 111 -5.34 5.64 -8.66
C GLN A 111 -5.30 5.96 -7.16
N MET A 112 -6.25 5.46 -6.37
CA MET A 112 -6.28 5.69 -4.92
C MET A 112 -5.16 4.95 -4.16
N LEU A 113 -4.66 3.83 -4.70
CA LEU A 113 -3.62 3.00 -4.08
C LEU A 113 -2.18 3.33 -4.55
N CYS A 114 -2.02 4.31 -5.45
CA CYS A 114 -0.72 4.70 -6.01
C CYS A 114 -0.10 5.90 -5.29
#